data_AF-T1BVF8-F1
#
_entry.id   AF-T1BVF8-F1
#
_cell.length_a   1.000
_cell.length_b   1.000
_cell.length_c   1.000
_cell.angle_alpha   90.00
_cell.angle_beta   90.00
_cell.angle_gamma   90.00
#
_symmetry.space_group_name_H-M   'P 1'
#
loop_
_entity.id
_entity.type
_entity.pdbx_description
1 polymer ?
#
loop_
_entity_poly.entity_id
_entity_poly.type
_entity_poly.pdbx_seq_one_letter_code
_entity_poly.pdbx_strand_id
1 'polypeptide(L)'
;MTLEALCASMPRTQAQPTGCVPPAHPQQSWVQWFREKVRERQNFLVSGGTSSGKTTFLNGLLTGLAPEERVITIEDTPELDVPTSNWVALESRDQPEHDARALVRLALRLRPDRLLIGEVRGC
;
A
#
# COMPACT_ATOMS: atom_id res chain seq x y z
N MET A 1 -20.93 -6.84 -2.05
CA MET A 1 -19.75 -6.79 -2.93
C MET A 1 -18.56 -6.99 -2.02
N THR A 2 -18.13 -8.24 -1.87
CA THR A 2 -17.26 -8.71 -0.80
C THR A 2 -15.83 -8.25 -1.08
N LEU A 3 -15.25 -7.44 -0.19
CA LEU A 3 -13.82 -7.11 -0.22
C LEU A 3 -13.05 -8.32 0.33
N GLU A 4 -12.37 -9.04 -0.55
CA GLU A 4 -11.31 -9.98 -0.17
C GLU A 4 -10.09 -9.15 0.28
N ALA A 5 -9.97 -8.91 1.59
CA ALA A 5 -8.77 -8.33 2.18
C ALA A 5 -7.74 -9.44 2.39
N LEU A 6 -6.65 -9.40 1.64
CA LEU A 6 -5.55 -10.35 1.76
C LEU A 6 -4.73 -10.05 3.02
N CYS A 7 -4.92 -10.87 4.05
CA CYS A 7 -4.17 -10.87 5.30
C CYS A 7 -2.94 -11.80 5.17
N ALA A 8 -1.73 -11.26 5.28
CA ALA A 8 -0.53 -12.10 5.38
C ALA A 8 -0.43 -12.68 6.81
N SER A 9 -0.98 -13.88 7.03
CA SER A 9 -0.65 -14.71 8.20
C SER A 9 0.18 -15.91 7.74
N MET A 10 1.21 -16.29 8.52
CA MET A 10 2.05 -17.45 8.21
C MET A 10 1.27 -18.76 8.45
N PRO A 11 0.99 -19.60 7.44
CA PRO A 11 0.31 -20.86 7.67
C PRO A 11 1.31 -21.96 8.06
N ARG A 12 1.02 -22.65 9.17
CA ARG A 12 1.42 -24.05 9.34
C ARG A 12 0.41 -24.89 8.55
N THR A 13 0.87 -25.65 7.55
CA THR A 13 0.17 -26.71 6.77
C THR A 13 -0.04 -26.42 5.28
N GLN A 14 0.20 -27.47 4.48
CA GLN A 14 0.20 -27.56 3.02
C GLN A 14 -1.19 -27.35 2.41
N ALA A 15 -1.48 -26.13 1.97
CA ALA A 15 -2.43 -25.88 0.88
C ALA A 15 -1.65 -25.16 -0.22
N GLN A 16 -1.80 -25.60 -1.48
CA GLN A 16 -1.19 -24.91 -2.62
C GLN A 16 -1.85 -23.54 -2.77
N PRO A 17 -1.13 -22.43 -2.60
CA PRO A 17 -1.76 -21.12 -2.59
C PRO A 17 -1.83 -20.56 -4.01
N THR A 18 -3.03 -20.52 -4.58
CA THR A 18 -3.35 -19.54 -5.63
C THR A 18 -3.58 -18.20 -4.96
N GLY A 19 -2.49 -17.49 -4.67
CA GLY A 19 -2.52 -16.22 -3.93
C GLY A 19 -1.13 -15.72 -3.59
N CYS A 20 -1.06 -14.46 -3.14
CA CYS A 20 0.13 -13.70 -2.72
C CYS A 20 0.80 -14.34 -1.48
N VAL A 21 1.38 -15.52 -1.69
CA VAL A 21 2.16 -16.23 -0.68
C VAL A 21 3.63 -15.96 -0.95
N PRO A 22 4.35 -15.44 0.05
CA PRO A 22 5.75 -15.15 -0.10
C PRO A 22 6.58 -16.42 -0.29
N PRO A 23 7.79 -16.29 -0.84
CA PRO A 23 8.67 -17.41 -1.09
C PRO A 23 8.96 -18.18 0.19
N ALA A 24 8.63 -19.48 0.21
CA ALA A 24 9.00 -20.40 1.29
C ALA A 24 10.41 -20.98 1.11
N HIS A 25 11.00 -20.83 -0.08
CA HIS A 25 12.27 -21.46 -0.44
C HIS A 25 13.46 -20.55 -0.09
N PRO A 26 14.52 -21.07 0.56
CA PRO A 26 15.66 -20.27 1.05
C PRO A 26 16.47 -19.55 -0.05
N GLN A 27 16.29 -19.93 -1.32
CA GLN A 27 16.99 -19.31 -2.46
C GLN A 27 16.24 -18.10 -3.05
N GLN A 28 15.01 -17.82 -2.62
CA GLN A 28 14.18 -16.74 -3.16
C GLN A 28 14.22 -15.51 -2.24
N SER A 29 14.56 -14.35 -2.80
CA SER A 29 14.64 -13.09 -2.05
C SER A 29 13.24 -12.48 -1.86
N TRP A 30 12.87 -12.20 -0.60
CA TRP A 30 11.66 -11.47 -0.25
C TRP A 30 11.59 -10.10 -0.95
N VAL A 31 12.72 -9.42 -1.09
CA VAL A 31 12.80 -8.13 -1.78
C VAL A 31 12.41 -8.27 -3.25
N GLN A 32 12.92 -9.30 -3.94
CA GLN A 32 12.59 -9.54 -5.34
C GLN A 32 11.12 -9.90 -5.50
N TRP A 33 10.59 -10.73 -4.61
CA TRP A 33 9.18 -11.12 -4.62
C TRP A 33 8.26 -9.91 -4.41
N PHE A 34 8.51 -9.08 -3.39
CA PHE A 34 7.71 -7.87 -3.18
C PHE A 34 7.79 -6.92 -4.36
N ARG A 35 8.98 -6.74 -4.94
CA ARG A 35 9.17 -5.90 -6.13
C ARG A 35 8.37 -6.42 -7.33
N GLU A 36 8.32 -7.73 -7.54
CA GLU A 36 7.49 -8.35 -8.56
C GLU A 36 6.00 -8.10 -8.30
N LYS A 37 5.55 -8.31 -7.05
CA LYS A 37 4.13 -8.08 -6.67
C LYS A 37 3.72 -6.60 -6.76
N VAL A 38 4.63 -5.68 -6.46
CA VAL A 38 4.43 -4.25 -6.72
C VAL A 38 4.25 -4.00 -8.22
N ARG A 39 5.11 -4.53 -9.08
CA ARG A 39 5.00 -4.37 -10.55
C ARG A 39 3.74 -5.00 -11.13
N GLU A 40 3.28 -6.12 -10.58
CA GLU A 40 2.00 -6.76 -10.91
C GLU A 40 0.78 -5.97 -10.43
N ARG A 41 0.97 -4.84 -9.74
CA ARG A 41 -0.09 -4.00 -9.18
C ARG A 41 -0.98 -4.73 -8.17
N GLN A 42 -0.38 -5.66 -7.41
CA GLN A 42 -1.08 -6.29 -6.29
C GLN A 42 -1.36 -5.27 -5.18
N ASN A 43 -2.50 -5.45 -4.50
CA ASN A 43 -2.87 -4.63 -3.35
C ASN A 43 -2.20 -5.16 -2.08
N PHE A 44 -1.71 -4.24 -1.25
CA PHE A 44 -1.06 -4.56 0.03
C PHE A 44 -1.81 -3.92 1.19
N LEU A 45 -2.02 -4.69 2.25
CA LEU A 45 -2.39 -4.19 3.57
C LEU A 45 -1.23 -4.46 4.53
N VAL A 46 -0.65 -3.40 5.08
CA VAL A 46 0.45 -3.48 6.04
C VAL A 46 -0.10 -3.15 7.42
N SER A 47 -0.12 -4.14 8.30
CA SER A 47 -0.67 -4.02 9.66
C SER A 47 0.39 -4.34 10.72
N GLY A 48 0.26 -3.75 11.90
CA GLY A 48 1.21 -3.89 13.00
C GLY A 48 1.06 -2.77 14.02
N GLY A 49 1.64 -2.96 15.21
CA GLY A 49 1.59 -1.97 16.29
C GLY A 49 2.27 -0.64 15.93
N THR A 50 2.12 0.36 16.80
CA THR A 50 2.86 1.62 16.69
C THR A 50 4.37 1.32 16.70
N SER A 51 5.14 2.03 15.88
CA SER A 51 6.60 1.85 15.76
C SER A 51 7.07 0.47 15.25
N SER A 52 6.18 -0.34 14.64
CA SER A 52 6.58 -1.63 14.05
C SER A 52 7.23 -1.52 12.65
N GLY A 53 7.52 -0.31 12.18
CA GLY A 53 8.14 -0.06 10.87
C GLY A 53 7.22 -0.14 9.65
N LYS A 54 5.89 0.01 9.81
CA LYS A 54 4.93 -0.06 8.69
C LYS A 54 5.21 0.98 7.61
N THR A 55 5.34 2.25 7.98
CA THR A 55 5.65 3.34 7.05
C THR A 55 6.98 3.09 6.34
N THR A 56 8.01 2.67 7.08
CA THR A 56 9.32 2.29 6.52
C THR A 56 9.19 1.17 5.50
N PHE A 57 8.40 0.14 5.80
CA PHE A 57 8.16 -0.97 4.89
C PHE A 57 7.40 -0.50 3.63
N LEU A 58 6.38 0.35 3.77
CA LEU A 58 5.67 0.96 2.63
C LEU A 58 6.62 1.79 1.75
N ASN A 59 7.49 2.63 2.33
CA ASN A 59 8.51 3.37 1.59
C ASN A 59 9.49 2.44 0.86
N GLY A 60 9.83 1.29 1.45
CA GLY A 60 10.59 0.25 0.76
C GLY A 60 9.87 -0.30 -0.47
N LEU A 61 8.57 -0.58 -0.38
CA LEU A 61 7.75 -1.05 -1.51
C LEU A 61 7.64 -0.01 -2.62
N LEU A 62 7.57 1.28 -2.27
CA LEU A 62 7.48 2.39 -3.22
C LEU A 62 8.66 2.44 -4.21
N THR A 63 9.83 1.93 -3.81
CA THR A 63 11.00 1.82 -4.72
C THR A 63 10.77 0.86 -5.91
N GLY A 64 9.71 0.05 -5.87
CA GLY A 64 9.33 -0.87 -6.94
C GLY A 64 8.34 -0.28 -7.96
N LEU A 65 7.86 0.96 -7.76
CA LEU A 65 6.91 1.61 -8.68
C LEU A 65 7.55 1.87 -10.05
N ALA A 66 6.72 1.81 -11.09
CA ALA A 66 7.16 2.25 -12.42
C ALA A 66 7.12 3.79 -12.50
N PRO A 67 8.10 4.46 -13.14
CA PRO A 67 8.22 5.92 -13.11
C PRO A 67 6.99 6.67 -13.63
N GLU A 68 6.24 6.08 -14.56
CA GLU A 68 5.11 6.71 -15.25
C GLU A 68 3.80 6.62 -14.45
N GLU A 69 3.75 5.77 -13.43
CA GLU A 69 2.52 5.52 -12.66
C GLU A 69 2.05 6.78 -11.95
N ARG A 70 0.77 7.11 -12.09
CA ARG A 70 0.14 8.16 -11.31
C ARG A 70 -0.11 7.70 -9.88
N VAL A 71 0.60 8.29 -8.94
CA VAL A 71 0.51 7.96 -7.52
C VAL A 71 -0.31 9.02 -6.79
N ILE A 72 -1.23 8.59 -5.95
CA ILE A 72 -1.95 9.46 -5.02
C ILE A 72 -1.76 8.91 -3.61
N THR A 73 -1.31 9.74 -2.67
CA THR A 73 -1.22 9.40 -1.25
C THR A 73 -2.31 10.13 -0.47
N ILE A 74 -2.84 9.47 0.57
CA ILE A 74 -3.73 10.06 1.58
C ILE A 74 -3.14 9.76 2.95
N GLU A 75 -2.76 10.80 3.69
CA GLU A 75 -2.06 10.69 4.98
C GLU A 75 -2.61 11.73 5.96
N ASP A 76 -2.60 11.49 7.27
CA ASP A 76 -2.86 12.53 8.28
C ASP A 76 -1.65 13.47 8.44
N THR A 77 -0.46 12.88 8.46
CA THR A 77 0.85 13.54 8.43
C THR A 77 1.65 12.93 7.28
N PRO A 78 2.20 13.73 6.34
CA PRO A 78 3.02 13.19 5.26
C PRO A 78 4.28 12.48 5.79
N GLU A 79 4.40 11.18 5.51
CA GLU A 79 5.57 10.35 5.84
C GLU A 79 6.07 9.53 4.64
N LEU A 80 5.25 9.37 3.60
CA LEU A 80 5.60 8.56 2.42
C LEU A 80 6.55 9.30 1.47
N ASP A 81 7.64 8.63 1.11
CA ASP A 81 8.63 9.08 0.14
C ASP A 81 8.33 8.47 -1.23
N VAL A 82 7.57 9.18 -2.06
CA VAL A 82 7.12 8.68 -3.37
C VAL A 82 8.16 9.01 -4.47
N PRO A 83 8.80 8.01 -5.11
CA PRO A 83 9.89 8.23 -6.07
C PRO A 83 9.39 8.46 -7.51
N THR A 84 8.34 9.25 -7.70
CA THR A 84 7.85 9.65 -9.04
C THR A 84 7.42 11.12 -9.05
N SER A 85 7.55 11.77 -10.20
CA SER A 85 7.05 13.12 -10.43
C SER A 85 5.54 13.16 -10.69
N ASN A 86 4.90 12.04 -11.03
CA ASN A 86 3.46 11.94 -11.28
C ASN A 86 2.71 11.63 -9.97
N TRP A 87 2.93 12.47 -8.96
CA TRP A 87 2.43 12.27 -7.60
C TRP A 87 1.50 13.41 -7.16
N VAL A 88 0.38 13.05 -6.52
CA VAL A 88 -0.49 13.96 -5.79
C VAL A 88 -0.55 13.53 -4.32
N ALA A 89 -0.15 14.41 -3.41
CA ALA A 89 -0.31 14.20 -1.97
C ALA A 89 -1.62 14.84 -1.50
N LEU A 90 -2.44 14.06 -0.79
CA LEU A 90 -3.65 14.53 -0.12
C LEU A 90 -3.47 14.35 1.38
N GLU A 91 -3.80 15.39 2.15
CA GLU A 91 -3.72 15.36 3.61
C GLU A 91 -5.11 15.31 4.23
N SER A 92 -5.36 14.29 5.03
CA SER A 92 -6.60 14.16 5.79
C SER A 92 -6.65 15.13 6.95
N ARG A 93 -7.83 15.69 7.21
CA ARG A 93 -8.09 16.65 8.28
C ARG A 93 -9.39 16.29 8.99
N ASP A 94 -9.57 16.82 10.20
CA ASP A 94 -10.80 16.71 10.98
C ASP A 94 -11.90 17.66 10.45
N GLN A 95 -12.24 17.48 9.16
CA GLN A 95 -13.26 18.22 8.44
C GLN A 95 -13.96 17.26 7.45
N PRO A 96 -15.30 17.22 7.37
CA PRO A 96 -16.00 16.22 6.54
C PRO A 96 -15.59 16.18 5.06
N GLU A 97 -15.22 17.31 4.48
CA GLU A 97 -14.77 17.41 3.09
C GLU A 97 -13.30 16.99 2.87
N HIS A 98 -12.52 16.93 3.94
CA HIS A 98 -11.11 16.54 3.96
C HIS A 98 -10.85 15.27 4.80
N ASP A 99 -11.89 14.58 5.26
CA ASP A 99 -11.74 13.29 5.92
C ASP A 99 -11.20 12.24 4.91
N ALA A 100 -10.63 11.15 5.41
CA ALA A 100 -10.05 10.15 4.52
C ALA A 100 -11.06 9.52 3.56
N ARG A 101 -12.34 9.43 3.94
CA ARG A 101 -13.38 8.86 3.06
C ARG A 101 -13.68 9.81 1.89
N ALA A 102 -13.76 11.11 2.14
CA ALA A 102 -13.95 12.16 1.15
C ALA A 102 -12.74 12.22 0.22
N LEU A 103 -11.53 12.17 0.77
CA LEU A 103 -10.29 12.16 -0.01
C LEU A 103 -10.12 10.91 -0.85
N VAL A 104 -10.53 9.73 -0.37
CA VAL A 104 -10.55 8.50 -1.20
C VAL A 104 -11.50 8.68 -2.38
N ARG A 105 -12.70 9.23 -2.18
CA ARG A 105 -13.65 9.50 -3.27
C ARG A 105 -13.11 10.51 -4.28
N LEU A 106 -12.42 11.54 -3.81
CA LEU A 106 -11.72 12.51 -4.65
C LEU A 106 -10.61 11.83 -5.45
N ALA A 107 -9.72 11.09 -4.78
CA ALA A 107 -8.59 10.41 -5.37
C ALA A 107 -9.01 9.48 -6.51
N LEU A 108 -10.07 8.69 -6.34
CA LEU A 108 -10.57 7.80 -7.39
C LEU A 108 -11.02 8.55 -8.67
N ARG A 109 -11.45 9.82 -8.57
CA ARG A 109 -11.77 10.66 -9.74
C ARG A 109 -10.54 11.19 -10.46
N LEU A 110 -9.41 11.25 -9.75
CA LEU A 110 -8.12 11.68 -10.31
C LEU A 110 -7.40 10.56 -11.09
N ARG A 111 -8.05 9.40 -11.28
CA ARG A 111 -7.55 8.25 -12.06
C ARG A 111 -6.11 7.80 -11.66
N PRO A 112 -5.87 7.46 -10.38
CA PRO A 112 -4.58 6.93 -9.96
C PRO A 112 -4.29 5.58 -10.62
N ASP A 113 -3.02 5.33 -10.94
CA ASP A 113 -2.49 3.97 -11.09
C ASP A 113 -2.27 3.35 -9.71
N ARG A 114 -1.88 4.16 -8.72
CA ARG A 114 -1.62 3.77 -7.34
C ARG A 114 -2.34 4.70 -6.37
N LEU A 115 -3.15 4.14 -5.48
CA LEU A 115 -3.70 4.85 -4.33
C LEU A 115 -3.08 4.27 -3.07
N LEU A 116 -2.30 5.09 -2.36
CA LEU A 116 -1.76 4.76 -1.07
C LEU A 116 -2.53 5.49 0.01
N ILE A 117 -2.88 4.76 1.05
CA ILE A 117 -3.47 5.31 2.26
C ILE A 117 -2.46 5.00 3.35
N GLY A 118 -1.78 6.03 3.84
CA GLY A 118 -0.81 5.90 4.92
C GLY A 118 -1.51 5.78 6.27
N GLU A 119 -0.95 6.41 7.30
CA GLU A 119 -1.65 6.53 8.57
C GLU A 119 -2.82 7.50 8.43
N VAL A 120 -4.01 7.03 8.77
CA VAL A 120 -5.21 7.85 8.89
C VAL A 120 -5.84 7.48 10.23
N ARG A 121 -5.74 8.40 11.18
CA ARG A 121 -6.47 8.31 12.45
C ARG A 121 -7.92 8.72 12.18
N GLY A 122 -8.87 7.99 12.75
CA GLY A 122 -10.30 8.17 12.48
C GLY A 122 -10.71 9.64 12.58
N CYS A 123 -11.11 10.19 11.43
CA CYS A 123 -11.77 11.48 11.23
C CYS A 123 -13.16 11.20 10.66
#